data_AF-A0A941W614-F1
#
_entry.id   AF-A0A941W614-F1
#
_cell.length_a   1.000
_cell.length_b   1.000
_cell.length_c   1.000
_cell.angle_alpha   90.00
_cell.angle_beta   90.00
_cell.angle_gamma   90.00
#
_symmetry.space_group_name_H-M   'P 1'
#
loop_
_entity.id
_entity.type
_entity.pdbx_description
1 polymer ?
#
loop_
_entity_poly.entity_id
_entity_poly.type
_entity_poly.pdbx_seq_one_letter_code
_entity_poly.pdbx_strand_id
1 'polypeptide(L)' 'MPPELHELYKNRFGFDITEYNGKDRLGLPVPGTFVIGQDGIILSVFAKTDYKMRMEPEDILEALKATR' A
#
# COMPACT_ATOMS: atom_id res chain seq x y z
N MET A 1 -5.49 -7.30 -9.82
CA MET A 1 -6.47 -8.13 -9.09
C MET A 1 -7.12 -9.09 -10.08
N PRO A 2 -7.49 -10.32 -9.68
CA PRO A 2 -8.24 -11.24 -10.55
C PRO A 2 -9.57 -10.62 -11.05
N PRO A 3 -9.95 -10.79 -12.32
CA PRO A 3 -11.20 -10.23 -12.86
C PRO A 3 -12.46 -10.67 -12.11
N GLU A 4 -12.52 -11.93 -11.66
CA GLU A 4 -13.70 -12.46 -10.96
C GLU A 4 -13.94 -11.74 -9.62
N LEU A 5 -12.87 -11.31 -8.97
CA LEU A 5 -12.93 -10.54 -7.74
C LEU A 5 -13.41 -9.10 -8.00
N HIS A 6 -13.04 -8.50 -9.13
CA HIS A 6 -13.56 -7.18 -9.53
C HIS A 6 -15.06 -7.22 -9.73
N GLU A 7 -15.55 -8.19 -10.48
CA GLU A 7 -16.98 -8.35 -10.75
C GLU A 7 -17.79 -8.60 -9.46
N LEU A 8 -17.23 -9.36 -8.51
CA LEU A 8 -17.87 -9.53 -7.20
C LEU A 8 -17.97 -8.20 -6.45
N TYR A 9 -16.89 -7.43 -6.37
CA TYR A 9 -16.85 -6.13 -5.67
C TYR A 9 -17.79 -5.11 -6.32
N LYS A 10 -17.77 -5.04 -7.65
CA LYS A 10 -18.63 -4.16 -8.44
C LYS A 10 -20.11 -4.50 -8.26
N ASN A 11 -20.49 -5.76 -8.49
CA ASN A 11 -21.90 -6.13 -8.60
C ASN A 11 -22.55 -6.40 -7.23
N ARG A 12 -21.80 -6.92 -6.25
CA ARG A 12 -22.36 -7.25 -4.92
C ARG A 12 -22.25 -6.12 -3.92
N PHE A 13 -21.16 -5.35 -3.99
CA PHE A 13 -20.85 -4.30 -3.01
C PHE A 13 -20.94 -2.90 -3.60
N GLY A 14 -21.27 -2.75 -4.89
CA GLY A 14 -21.36 -1.46 -5.55
C GLY A 14 -20.02 -0.73 -5.64
N PHE A 15 -18.90 -1.46 -5.60
CA PHE A 15 -17.55 -0.90 -5.54
C PHE A 15 -16.79 -1.21 -6.83
N ASP A 16 -16.79 -0.25 -7.76
CA ASP A 16 -16.00 -0.36 -8.99
C ASP A 16 -14.59 0.22 -8.79
N ILE A 17 -13.60 -0.67 -8.72
CA ILE A 17 -12.19 -0.30 -8.55
C ILE A 17 -11.67 0.63 -9.66
N THR A 18 -12.22 0.52 -10.88
CA THR A 18 -11.76 1.33 -12.02
C THR A 18 -12.13 2.81 -11.89
N GLU A 19 -13.13 3.15 -11.07
CA GLU A 19 -13.49 4.55 -10.78
C GLU A 19 -12.39 5.29 -10.03
N TYR A 20 -11.60 4.57 -9.21
CA TYR A 20 -10.55 5.15 -8.38
C TYR A 20 -9.16 4.99 -8.98
N ASN A 21 -8.90 3.85 -9.64
CA ASN A 21 -7.57 3.53 -10.13
C ASN A 21 -7.35 3.95 -11.59
N GLY A 22 -8.43 4.34 -12.28
CA GLY A 22 -8.45 4.68 -13.69
C GLY A 22 -9.01 3.53 -14.55
N LYS A 23 -9.47 3.91 -15.75
CA LYS A 23 -10.07 2.97 -16.70
C LYS A 23 -9.14 1.78 -16.96
N ASP A 24 -9.71 0.58 -16.91
CA ASP A 24 -9.03 -0.70 -17.15
C ASP A 24 -7.89 -1.03 -16.16
N ARG A 25 -7.78 -0.32 -15.04
CA ARG A 25 -6.74 -0.55 -14.02
C ARG A 25 -7.30 -1.32 -12.83
N LEU A 26 -7.18 -2.65 -12.91
CA LEU A 26 -7.53 -3.57 -11.81
C LEU A 26 -6.35 -3.83 -10.85
N GLY A 27 -5.23 -3.13 -11.01
CA GLY A 27 -4.12 -3.17 -10.07
C GLY A 27 -4.52 -2.49 -8.76
N LEU A 28 -4.19 -3.09 -7.62
CA LEU A 28 -4.28 -2.40 -6.33
C LEU A 28 -3.05 -1.51 -6.16
N PRO A 29 -3.17 -0.35 -5.48
CA PRO A 29 -2.02 0.47 -5.19
C PRO A 29 -0.98 -0.31 -4.38
N VAL A 30 0.30 -0.07 -4.67
CA VAL A 30 1.41 -0.62 -3.90
C VAL A 30 1.41 0.08 -2.52
N PRO A 31 1.24 -0.65 -1.41
CA PRO A 31 1.37 -0.04 -0.09
C PRO A 31 2.83 0.38 0.12
N GLY A 32 3.03 1.64 0.47
CA GLY A 32 4.34 2.19 0.81
C GLY A 32 4.36 2.63 2.27
N THR A 33 5.32 2.14 3.04
CA THR A 33 5.69 2.68 4.35
C THR A 33 7.01 3.41 4.21
N PHE A 34 7.04 4.68 4.61
CA PHE A 34 8.24 5.51 4.63
C PHE A 34 8.42 6.03 6.05
N VAL A 35 9.58 5.77 6.65
CA VAL A 35 9.97 6.37 7.93
C VAL A 35 10.91 7.52 7.61
N ILE A 36 10.53 8.74 7.99
CA ILE A 36 11.23 9.97 7.62
C ILE A 36 11.68 10.66 8.92
N GLY A 37 12.97 10.98 9.01
CA GLY A 37 13.55 11.75 10.10
C GLY A 37 13.07 13.20 10.11
N GLN A 38 13.28 13.89 11.23
CA GLN A 38 12.89 15.30 11.37
C GLN A 38 13.68 16.24 10.45
N ASP A 39 14.86 15.81 9.99
CA ASP A 39 15.69 16.48 8.98
C ASP A 39 15.19 16.24 7.55
N GLY A 40 14.11 15.48 7.38
CA GLY A 40 13.54 15.14 6.07
C GLY A 40 14.23 13.97 5.38
N ILE A 41 15.16 13.27 6.03
CA ILE A 41 15.85 12.11 5.44
C ILE A 41 15.01 10.85 5.61
N ILE A 42 14.90 10.06 4.53
CA ILE A 42 14.25 8.75 4.59
C ILE A 42 15.17 7.75 5.31
N LEU A 43 14.69 7.23 6.44
CA LEU A 43 15.39 6.25 7.27
C LEU A 43 15.10 4.82 6.85
N SER A 44 13.88 4.56 6.36
CA SER A 44 13.46 3.25 5.90
C SER A 44 12.33 3.35 4.87
N VAL A 45 12.30 2.40 3.94
CA VAL A 45 11.26 2.25 2.91
C VAL A 45 10.84 0.79 2.82
N PHE A 46 9.54 0.56 2.84
CA PHE A 46 8.96 -0.72 2.49
C PHE A 46 7.86 -0.53 1.45
N ALA A 47 8.09 -1.01 0.23
CA ALA A 47 7.12 -1.01 -0.85
C ALA A 47 7.19 -2.34 -1.61
N LYS A 48 6.15 -3.15 -1.50
CA LYS A 48 6.07 -4.47 -2.15
C LYS A 48 4.85 -4.52 -3.06
N THR A 49 5.03 -5.07 -4.26
CA THR A 49 3.96 -5.20 -5.26
C THR A 49 2.84 -6.13 -4.80
N ASP A 50 3.14 -7.11 -3.94
CA ASP A 50 2.11 -7.82 -3.20
C ASP A 50 1.53 -6.90 -2.11
N TYR A 51 0.33 -6.38 -2.36
CA TYR A 51 -0.39 -5.47 -1.48
C TYR A 51 -0.72 -6.03 -0.09
N LYS A 52 -0.60 -7.35 0.10
CA LYS A 52 -0.79 -8.00 1.40
C LYS A 52 0.47 -7.89 2.27
N MET A 53 1.63 -7.64 1.68
CA MET A 53 2.87 -7.44 2.43
C MET A 53 2.93 -6.00 2.93
N ARG A 54 3.20 -5.84 4.23
CA ARG A 54 3.39 -4.54 4.89
C ARG A 54 4.67 -4.60 5.72
N MET A 55 5.21 -3.44 6.05
CA MET A 55 6.29 -3.33 7.03
C MET A 55 5.75 -3.76 8.39
N GLU A 56 6.50 -4.59 9.13
CA GLU A 56 6.09 -4.96 10.48
C GLU A 56 6.14 -3.74 11.41
N PRO A 57 5.18 -3.58 12.34
CA PRO A 57 5.17 -2.46 13.27
C PRO A 57 6.47 -2.31 14.07
N GLU A 58 7.08 -3.42 14.46
CA GLU A 58 8.34 -3.44 15.21
C GLU A 58 9.49 -2.85 14.38
N ASP A 59 9.56 -3.16 13.09
CA ASP A 59 10.57 -2.60 12.18
C ASP A 59 10.40 -1.07 12.03
N ILE A 60 9.16 -0.58 12.04
CA ILE A 60 8.87 0.87 12.00
C ILE A 60 9.41 1.53 13.28
N LEU A 61 9.15 0.92 14.44
CA LEU A 61 9.61 1.45 15.73
C LEU A 61 11.14 1.44 15.84
N GLU A 62 11.80 0.39 15.36
CA GLU A 62 13.26 0.33 15.32
C GLU A 62 13.86 1.39 14.37
N ALA A 63 13.26 1.59 13.20
CA ALA A 63 13.68 2.66 12.27
C ALA A 63 13.55 4.07 12.90
N LEU A 64 12.51 4.31 13.71
CA LEU A 64 12.32 5.58 14.43
C LEU A 64 13.33 5.79 15.57
N LYS A 65 13.86 4.72 16.17
CA LYS A 65 14.90 4.82 17.20
C LYS A 65 16.29 5.09 16.63
N ALA A 66 16.51 4.81 15.34
CA ALA A 66 17.77 5.11 14.66
C ALA A 66 18.01 6.62 14.52
N THR A 67 16.96 7.44 14.60
CA THR A 67 17.04 8.89 14.71
C THR A 67 17.40 9.32 16.13
N ARG A 68 18.57 9.96 16.29
CA ARG A 68 18.91 10.79 17.45
C ARG A 68 18.64 12.25 17.14
#